data_AF-A0A7M1KI79-F1
#
_entry.id   AF-A0A7M1KI79-F1
#
_cell.length_a   1.000
_cell.length_b   1.000
_cell.length_c   1.000
_cell.angle_alpha   90.00
_cell.angle_beta   90.00
_cell.angle_gamma   90.00
#
_symmetry.space_group_name_H-M   'P 1'
#
loop_
_entity.id
_entity.type
_entity.pdbx_description
1 polymer ?
#
loop_
_entity_poly.entity_id
_entity_poly.type
_entity_poly.pdbx_seq_one_letter_code
_entity_poly.pdbx_strand_id
1 'polypeptide(L)'
;MFSQFALHERLLKAVAELKFVEPTPVQAAAIPLALEGRDLRVTAQTGSGKTAAFVLPILHRLIGPAKVRVSIKTLILLPTRELAQQTLKEVERFSQFTFIKSGLITGGEDFKVQAAMLRKVPDILIGTPGRMIEQLNAGNLDLKEVEVLVLDEADRMLDMGFADDVQRLVAECVNRQQTMLFSATTGGSTLRDMVAKVLNNPEHLQVNNVSDLNATTRQQIVTADHNVHKEQILNWLLANETYQKAIVFTNTRAAADRIYGRLVAQDYKAFVLHGEKDQKDRKLAIDRLKAGGVKILVATDVAARGLDVDGLDMVINFDMPRSGDEYVHRIGRTGRAGNDGLAISLICHGDWNLMSSIERYLKQSFERRTIKEVKGTYTGPKKVKASGKAVGVKKKKVDAKGDKKKAGAKSPTKRKIANRPKTDNLSLVSKDGMAPLKRRKPEAPAAE
;
A
#
# COMPACT_ATOMS: atom_id res chain seq x y z
N MET A 1 7.02 -3.48 31.45
CA MET A 1 5.57 -3.77 31.64
C MET A 1 4.76 -2.56 31.21
N PHE A 2 3.48 -2.70 30.83
CA PHE A 2 2.64 -1.54 30.44
C PHE A 2 2.38 -0.53 31.56
N SER A 3 2.43 -0.97 32.82
CA SER A 3 2.32 -0.11 34.00
C SER A 3 3.42 0.95 34.10
N GLN A 4 4.50 0.83 33.33
CA GLN A 4 5.55 1.85 33.25
C GLN A 4 5.11 3.09 32.46
N PHE A 5 4.08 2.96 31.62
CA PHE A 5 3.49 4.12 30.94
C PHE A 5 2.47 4.76 31.88
N ALA A 6 2.42 6.08 31.92
CA ALA A 6 1.45 6.86 32.70
C ALA A 6 0.03 6.80 32.10
N LEU A 7 -0.44 5.60 31.77
CA LEU A 7 -1.77 5.34 31.22
C LEU A 7 -2.82 5.36 32.33
N HIS A 8 -4.06 5.64 31.92
CA HIS A 8 -5.19 5.69 32.86
C HIS A 8 -5.50 4.27 33.36
N GLU A 9 -5.89 4.13 34.63
CA GLU A 9 -6.18 2.83 35.29
C GLU A 9 -7.15 1.94 34.50
N ARG A 10 -8.22 2.51 33.93
CA ARG A 10 -9.18 1.83 33.04
C ARG A 10 -8.52 1.17 31.83
N LEU A 11 -7.49 1.80 31.25
CA LEU A 11 -6.73 1.23 30.13
C LEU A 11 -5.78 0.15 30.62
N LEU A 12 -5.10 0.35 31.74
CA LEU A 12 -4.26 -0.69 32.34
C LEU A 12 -5.07 -1.95 32.67
N LYS A 13 -6.31 -1.78 33.15
CA LYS A 13 -7.27 -2.87 33.36
C LYS A 13 -7.61 -3.58 32.05
N ALA A 14 -7.89 -2.83 30.97
CA ALA A 14 -8.15 -3.42 29.66
C ALA A 14 -6.95 -4.21 29.12
N VAL A 15 -5.74 -3.64 29.21
CA VAL A 15 -4.49 -4.28 28.79
C VAL A 15 -4.26 -5.59 29.56
N ALA A 16 -4.49 -5.59 30.88
CA ALA A 16 -4.37 -6.79 31.71
C ALA A 16 -5.41 -7.88 31.34
N GLU A 17 -6.68 -7.50 31.14
CA GLU A 17 -7.75 -8.41 30.72
C GLU A 17 -7.45 -9.06 29.36
N LEU A 18 -6.88 -8.26 28.45
CA LEU A 18 -6.45 -8.70 27.13
C LEU A 18 -5.13 -9.49 27.15
N LYS A 19 -4.55 -9.72 28.34
CA LYS A 19 -3.31 -10.49 28.57
C LYS A 19 -2.08 -9.92 27.87
N PHE A 20 -2.04 -8.59 27.70
CA PHE A 20 -0.84 -7.89 27.24
C PHE A 20 0.10 -7.68 28.43
N VAL A 21 1.23 -8.38 28.46
CA VAL A 21 2.17 -8.35 29.59
C VAL A 21 3.27 -7.31 29.39
N GLU A 22 3.98 -7.40 28.26
CA GLU A 22 5.10 -6.53 27.93
C GLU A 22 4.84 -5.73 26.66
N PRO A 23 5.21 -4.43 26.63
CA PRO A 23 5.09 -3.64 25.42
C PRO A 23 6.11 -4.12 24.38
N THR A 24 5.68 -4.20 23.13
CA THR A 24 6.59 -4.44 22.01
C THR A 24 7.56 -3.26 21.85
N PRO A 25 8.71 -3.44 21.17
CA PRO A 25 9.67 -2.35 20.96
C PRO A 25 9.04 -1.08 20.35
N VAL A 26 8.09 -1.22 19.43
CA VAL A 26 7.39 -0.07 18.84
C VAL A 26 6.44 0.60 19.82
N GLN A 27 5.78 -0.16 20.70
CA GLN A 27 4.93 0.39 21.76
C GLN A 27 5.78 1.12 22.81
N ALA A 28 6.91 0.54 23.22
CA ALA A 28 7.83 1.15 24.17
C ALA A 28 8.41 2.47 23.66
N ALA A 29 8.71 2.56 22.36
CA ALA A 29 9.22 3.79 21.76
C ALA A 29 8.13 4.84 21.52
N ALA A 30 6.97 4.44 21.00
CA ALA A 30 5.95 5.39 20.51
C ALA A 30 4.99 5.89 21.61
N ILE A 31 4.59 5.03 22.57
CA ILE A 31 3.55 5.38 23.55
C ILE A 31 3.93 6.63 24.38
N PRO A 32 5.15 6.74 24.95
CA PRO A 32 5.51 7.92 25.75
C PRO A 32 5.42 9.22 24.95
N LEU A 33 5.97 9.22 23.73
CA LEU A 33 5.99 10.39 22.84
C LEU A 33 4.58 10.77 22.37
N ALA A 34 3.74 9.77 22.12
CA ALA A 34 2.35 9.97 21.76
C ALA A 34 1.54 10.56 22.92
N LEU A 35 1.79 10.13 24.16
CA LEU A 35 1.16 10.69 25.37
C LEU A 35 1.54 12.16 25.61
N GLU A 36 2.76 12.56 25.24
CA GLU A 36 3.21 13.95 25.26
C GLU A 36 2.58 14.82 24.16
N GLY A 37 1.82 14.22 23.23
CA GLY A 37 1.17 14.93 22.13
C GLY A 37 2.10 15.23 20.96
N ARG A 38 3.29 14.63 20.88
CA ARG A 38 4.21 14.85 19.75
C ARG A 38 3.68 14.22 18.46
N ASP A 39 3.94 14.87 17.33
CA ASP A 39 3.77 14.28 16.01
C ASP A 39 4.76 13.13 15.83
N LEU A 40 4.31 12.00 15.28
CA LEU A 40 5.14 10.80 15.14
C LEU A 40 5.17 10.33 13.69
N ARG A 41 6.37 9.98 13.22
CA ARG A 41 6.55 9.13 12.04
C ARG A 41 7.17 7.81 12.48
N VAL A 42 6.36 6.76 12.45
CA VAL A 42 6.75 5.42 12.91
C VAL A 42 6.89 4.47 11.74
N THR A 43 8.09 3.91 11.57
CA THR A 43 8.36 2.85 10.60
C THR A 43 8.57 1.53 11.33
N ALA A 44 7.62 0.59 11.18
CA ALA A 44 7.70 -0.74 11.78
C ALA A 44 6.84 -1.76 11.00
N GLN A 45 7.23 -3.05 11.04
CA GLN A 45 6.52 -4.14 10.35
C GLN A 45 5.05 -4.26 10.75
N THR A 46 4.25 -4.81 9.85
CA THR A 46 2.92 -5.33 10.19
C THR A 46 3.05 -6.38 11.31
N GLY A 47 2.11 -6.41 12.25
CA GLY A 47 2.15 -7.34 13.38
C GLY A 47 3.10 -6.95 14.51
N SER A 48 3.86 -5.84 14.41
CA SER A 48 4.72 -5.35 15.51
C SER A 48 3.95 -4.74 16.69
N GLY A 49 2.62 -4.63 16.60
CA GLY A 49 1.79 -4.04 17.65
C GLY A 49 1.57 -2.52 17.51
N LYS A 50 1.73 -1.97 16.30
CA LYS A 50 1.49 -0.53 15.98
C LYS A 50 0.12 -0.03 16.43
N THR A 51 -0.93 -0.83 16.27
CA THR A 51 -2.30 -0.45 16.62
C THR A 51 -2.42 -0.02 18.07
N ALA A 52 -1.94 -0.85 19.01
CA ALA A 52 -1.95 -0.47 20.43
C ALA A 52 -1.07 0.76 20.72
N ALA A 53 0.01 0.96 19.94
CA ALA A 53 0.94 2.06 20.12
C ALA A 53 0.30 3.45 19.88
N PHE A 54 -0.69 3.56 18.98
CA PHE A 54 -1.47 4.80 18.83
C PHE A 54 -2.82 4.77 19.55
N VAL A 55 -3.47 3.62 19.67
CA VAL A 55 -4.80 3.53 20.31
C VAL A 55 -4.72 3.85 21.80
N LEU A 56 -3.73 3.33 22.53
CA LEU A 56 -3.64 3.55 23.98
C LEU A 56 -3.45 5.05 24.34
N PRO A 57 -2.53 5.80 23.71
CA PRO A 57 -2.42 7.25 23.93
C PRO A 57 -3.68 8.02 23.56
N ILE A 58 -4.33 7.68 22.44
CA ILE A 58 -5.60 8.31 22.01
C ILE A 58 -6.68 8.12 23.07
N LEU A 59 -6.88 6.88 23.51
CA LEU A 59 -7.87 6.59 24.54
C LEU A 59 -7.52 7.28 25.85
N HIS A 60 -6.25 7.32 26.23
CA HIS A 60 -5.83 8.02 27.45
C HIS A 60 -6.22 9.50 27.41
N ARG A 61 -5.98 10.16 26.28
CA ARG A 61 -6.35 11.57 26.07
C ARG A 61 -7.86 11.81 26.11
N LEU A 62 -8.66 10.86 25.62
CA LEU A 62 -10.11 10.96 25.59
C LEU A 62 -10.79 10.57 26.92
N ILE A 63 -10.08 9.89 27.82
CA ILE A 63 -10.66 9.51 29.11
C ILE A 63 -10.88 10.75 29.97
N GLY A 64 -12.14 10.92 30.36
CA GLY A 64 -12.59 11.92 31.31
C GLY A 64 -13.98 11.57 31.83
N PRO A 65 -14.64 12.49 32.58
CA PRO A 65 -16.03 12.32 32.92
C PRO A 65 -16.88 12.20 31.66
N ALA A 66 -17.96 11.41 31.71
CA ALA A 66 -18.86 11.24 30.58
C ALA A 66 -19.48 12.61 30.22
N LYS A 67 -19.14 13.11 29.04
CA LYS A 67 -19.70 14.36 28.48
C LYS A 67 -20.61 14.04 27.30
N VAL A 68 -21.53 14.95 27.01
CA VAL A 68 -22.31 14.88 25.76
C VAL A 68 -21.34 15.00 24.59
N ARG A 69 -21.43 14.07 23.64
CA ARG A 69 -20.61 14.08 22.43
C ARG A 69 -21.15 15.16 21.49
N VAL A 70 -20.32 16.16 21.22
CA VAL A 70 -20.67 17.30 20.37
C VAL A 70 -19.83 17.34 19.10
N SER A 71 -18.66 16.70 19.10
CA SER A 71 -17.79 16.63 17.94
C SER A 71 -16.90 15.38 17.94
N ILE A 72 -16.41 15.03 16.75
CA ILE A 72 -15.43 13.95 16.56
C ILE A 72 -14.05 14.48 16.97
N LYS A 73 -13.36 13.78 17.88
CA LYS A 73 -12.07 14.21 18.44
C LYS A 73 -10.87 13.50 17.84
N THR A 74 -11.07 12.33 17.25
CA THR A 74 -9.99 11.56 16.63
C THR A 74 -10.42 11.01 15.28
N LEU A 75 -9.52 11.11 14.30
CA LEU A 75 -9.68 10.50 12.98
C LEU A 75 -8.57 9.48 12.74
N ILE A 76 -8.93 8.26 12.35
CA ILE A 76 -7.98 7.18 11.99
C ILE A 76 -8.26 6.75 10.56
N LEU A 77 -7.29 6.98 9.67
CA LEU A 77 -7.37 6.61 8.26
C LEU A 77 -6.57 5.34 7.98
N LEU A 78 -7.21 4.39 7.30
CA LEU A 78 -6.62 3.11 6.89
C LEU A 78 -6.91 2.84 5.40
N PRO A 79 -6.04 2.11 4.69
CA PRO A 79 -6.17 1.92 3.24
C PRO A 79 -7.31 0.98 2.84
N THR A 80 -7.77 0.09 3.71
CA THR A 80 -8.79 -0.91 3.39
C THR A 80 -9.85 -1.09 4.46
N ARG A 81 -11.03 -1.55 4.04
CA ARG A 81 -12.20 -1.77 4.90
C ARG A 81 -11.90 -2.75 6.02
N GLU A 82 -11.20 -3.82 5.68
CA GLU A 82 -10.88 -4.93 6.57
C GLU A 82 -9.96 -4.46 7.70
N LEU A 83 -8.94 -3.66 7.37
CA LEU A 83 -8.05 -3.05 8.35
C LEU A 83 -8.82 -2.06 9.24
N ALA A 84 -9.70 -1.26 8.67
CA ALA A 84 -10.52 -0.33 9.45
C ALA A 84 -11.45 -1.08 10.44
N GLN A 85 -12.03 -2.21 10.02
CA GLN A 85 -12.82 -3.07 10.90
C GLN A 85 -11.98 -3.74 11.98
N GLN A 86 -10.77 -4.19 11.67
CA GLN A 86 -9.83 -4.74 12.66
C GLN A 86 -9.44 -3.67 13.69
N THR A 87 -9.09 -2.46 13.24
CA THR A 87 -8.76 -1.34 14.13
C THR A 87 -9.95 -0.92 14.98
N LEU A 88 -11.18 -0.93 14.46
CA LEU A 88 -12.38 -0.68 15.25
C LEU A 88 -12.50 -1.67 16.42
N LYS A 89 -12.34 -2.97 16.15
CA LYS A 89 -12.40 -4.01 17.18
C LYS A 89 -11.32 -3.82 18.24
N GLU A 90 -10.10 -3.46 17.84
CA GLU A 90 -9.02 -3.18 18.80
C GLU A 90 -9.33 -1.94 19.65
N VAL A 91 -9.84 -0.86 19.05
CA VAL A 91 -10.29 0.33 19.79
C VAL A 91 -11.37 -0.03 20.80
N GLU A 92 -12.38 -0.82 20.42
CA GLU A 92 -13.44 -1.31 21.32
C GLU A 92 -12.89 -2.18 22.45
N ARG A 93 -11.94 -3.08 22.16
CA ARG A 93 -11.28 -3.94 23.17
C ARG A 93 -10.51 -3.11 24.20
N PHE A 94 -9.71 -2.14 23.75
CA PHE A 94 -8.93 -1.29 24.67
C PHE A 94 -9.80 -0.28 25.43
N SER A 95 -10.94 0.11 24.87
CA SER A 95 -11.87 1.07 25.47
C SER A 95 -13.00 0.44 26.30
N GLN A 96 -13.03 -0.88 26.46
CA GLN A 96 -14.15 -1.63 27.09
C GLN A 96 -14.53 -1.16 28.50
N PHE A 97 -13.61 -0.55 29.26
CA PHE A 97 -13.84 0.01 30.59
C PHE A 97 -14.04 1.54 30.58
N THR A 98 -14.41 2.12 29.44
CA THR A 98 -14.60 3.56 29.22
C THR A 98 -15.96 3.85 28.58
N PHE A 99 -16.33 5.14 28.50
CA PHE A 99 -17.53 5.59 27.79
C PHE A 99 -17.26 6.04 26.35
N ILE A 100 -16.04 5.85 25.86
CA ILE A 100 -15.62 6.27 24.52
C ILE A 100 -16.39 5.47 23.47
N LYS A 101 -16.83 6.13 22.40
CA LYS A 101 -17.51 5.51 21.27
C LYS A 101 -16.72 5.73 19.98
N SER A 102 -16.58 4.66 19.23
CA SER A 102 -15.96 4.65 17.91
C SER A 102 -17.01 4.44 16.81
N GLY A 103 -16.73 4.98 15.63
CA GLY A 103 -17.55 4.82 14.43
C GLY A 103 -16.71 4.37 13.24
N LEU A 104 -17.33 3.66 12.29
CA LEU A 104 -16.67 3.12 11.10
C LEU A 104 -17.27 3.72 9.82
N ILE A 105 -16.40 4.19 8.91
CA ILE A 105 -16.77 4.75 7.61
C ILE A 105 -15.94 4.08 6.51
N THR A 106 -16.56 3.15 5.78
CA THR A 106 -15.88 2.42 4.72
C THR A 106 -16.76 2.23 3.48
N GLY A 107 -16.15 2.12 2.30
CA GLY A 107 -16.90 1.84 1.06
C GLY A 107 -17.65 0.50 1.14
N GLY A 108 -18.72 0.32 0.37
CA GLY A 108 -19.45 -0.94 0.27
C GLY A 108 -20.37 -1.30 1.44
N GLU A 109 -20.59 -0.38 2.38
CA GLU A 109 -21.76 -0.35 3.25
C GLU A 109 -22.73 0.76 2.79
N ASP A 110 -23.97 0.67 3.26
CA ASP A 110 -25.00 1.65 2.90
C ASP A 110 -24.62 3.07 3.38
N PHE A 111 -24.70 4.00 2.44
CA PHE A 111 -24.29 5.39 2.66
C PHE A 111 -25.14 6.10 3.72
N LYS A 112 -26.46 5.84 3.73
CA LYS A 112 -27.40 6.47 4.68
C LYS A 112 -27.26 5.91 6.08
N VAL A 113 -26.96 4.62 6.22
CA VAL A 113 -26.64 4.00 7.51
C VAL A 113 -25.42 4.65 8.13
N GLN A 114 -24.35 4.85 7.36
CA GLN A 114 -23.16 5.56 7.83
C GLN A 114 -23.44 7.03 8.16
N ALA A 115 -24.24 7.75 7.35
CA ALA A 115 -24.67 9.11 7.67
C ALA A 115 -25.49 9.17 8.97
N ALA A 116 -26.29 8.14 9.28
CA ALA A 116 -27.03 8.04 10.53
C ALA A 116 -26.13 7.75 11.73
N MET A 117 -25.05 7.00 11.55
CA MET A 117 -24.02 6.81 12.58
C MET A 117 -23.27 8.10 12.87
N LEU A 118 -22.89 8.86 11.85
CA LEU A 118 -22.21 10.16 12.01
C LEU A 118 -23.03 11.16 12.82
N ARG A 119 -24.37 11.15 12.66
CA ARG A 119 -25.29 11.95 13.48
C ARG A 119 -25.26 11.61 14.99
N LYS A 120 -24.74 10.45 15.39
CA LYS A 120 -24.54 10.09 16.80
C LYS A 120 -23.22 10.62 17.38
N VAL A 121 -22.37 11.21 16.53
CA VAL A 121 -21.12 11.88 16.88
C VAL A 121 -20.19 10.97 17.70
N PRO A 122 -19.51 9.99 17.06
CA PRO A 122 -18.53 9.17 17.76
C PRO A 122 -17.33 10.02 18.21
N ASP A 123 -16.69 9.63 19.32
CA ASP A 123 -15.46 10.27 19.80
C ASP A 123 -14.29 10.00 18.83
N ILE A 124 -14.23 8.76 18.31
CA ILE A 124 -13.22 8.28 17.37
C ILE A 124 -13.89 7.85 16.06
N LEU A 125 -13.47 8.42 14.94
CA LEU A 125 -13.91 7.99 13.62
C LEU A 125 -12.79 7.23 12.90
N ILE A 126 -13.12 6.04 12.39
CA ILE A 126 -12.17 5.12 11.74
C ILE A 126 -12.67 4.85 10.33
N GLY A 127 -11.80 4.88 9.31
CA GLY A 127 -12.29 4.60 7.97
C GLY A 127 -11.29 4.71 6.83
N THR A 128 -11.81 4.50 5.62
CA THR A 128 -11.05 4.59 4.37
C THR A 128 -11.18 5.98 3.74
N PRO A 129 -10.10 6.58 3.20
CA PRO A 129 -10.10 7.95 2.68
C PRO A 129 -11.24 8.27 1.69
N GLY A 130 -11.45 7.43 0.68
CA GLY A 130 -12.47 7.69 -0.34
C GLY A 130 -13.89 7.84 0.21
N ARG A 131 -14.32 6.92 1.09
CA ARG A 131 -15.67 7.00 1.70
C ARG A 131 -15.79 8.17 2.69
N MET A 132 -14.72 8.53 3.39
CA MET A 132 -14.69 9.71 4.25
C MET A 132 -14.92 10.98 3.42
N ILE A 133 -14.23 11.12 2.28
CA ILE A 133 -14.41 12.23 1.34
C ILE A 133 -15.84 12.27 0.78
N GLU A 134 -16.44 11.13 0.45
CA GLU A 134 -17.85 11.08 0.01
C GLU A 134 -18.80 11.62 1.09
N GLN A 135 -18.63 11.24 2.36
CA GLN A 135 -19.46 11.74 3.46
C GLN A 135 -19.22 13.23 3.75
N LEU A 136 -17.97 13.69 3.65
CA LEU A 136 -17.58 15.09 3.76
C LEU A 136 -18.25 15.95 2.67
N ASN A 137 -18.16 15.53 1.41
CA ASN A 137 -18.78 16.22 0.27
C ASN A 137 -20.31 16.31 0.40
N ALA A 138 -20.93 15.30 1.02
CA ALA A 138 -22.36 15.29 1.25
C ALA A 138 -22.80 16.14 2.47
N GLY A 139 -21.86 16.75 3.20
CA GLY A 139 -22.14 17.56 4.38
C GLY A 139 -22.52 16.73 5.63
N ASN A 140 -22.27 15.42 5.63
CA ASN A 140 -22.59 14.54 6.76
C ASN A 140 -21.46 14.46 7.80
N LEU A 141 -20.26 14.92 7.45
CA LEU A 141 -19.05 14.77 8.23
C LEU A 141 -18.44 16.14 8.51
N ASP A 142 -18.20 16.45 9.78
CA ASP A 142 -17.44 17.61 10.23
C ASP A 142 -16.18 17.13 10.95
N LEU A 143 -15.02 17.60 10.49
CA LEU A 143 -13.70 17.23 11.00
C LEU A 143 -12.96 18.38 11.68
N LYS A 144 -13.58 19.56 11.80
CA LYS A 144 -12.89 20.76 12.32
C LYS A 144 -12.34 20.56 13.72
N GLU A 145 -13.08 19.83 14.55
CA GLU A 145 -12.79 19.58 15.96
C GLU A 145 -11.90 18.34 16.21
N VAL A 146 -11.40 17.71 15.14
CA VAL A 146 -10.45 16.59 15.27
C VAL A 146 -9.14 17.13 15.85
N GLU A 147 -8.74 16.60 16.99
CA GLU A 147 -7.52 16.98 17.70
C GLU A 147 -6.36 16.02 17.39
N VAL A 148 -6.67 14.75 17.13
CA VAL A 148 -5.68 13.72 16.83
C VAL A 148 -6.00 13.03 15.50
N LEU A 149 -5.01 13.01 14.60
CA LEU A 149 -5.08 12.33 13.32
C LEU A 149 -4.10 11.15 13.28
N VAL A 150 -4.56 9.99 12.83
CA VAL A 150 -3.71 8.83 12.58
C VAL A 150 -3.80 8.43 11.11
N LEU A 151 -2.63 8.23 10.49
CA LEU A 151 -2.49 7.63 9.16
C LEU A 151 -1.80 6.27 9.31
N ASP A 152 -2.56 5.17 9.29
CA ASP A 152 -1.98 3.82 9.38
C ASP A 152 -1.86 3.16 8.01
N GLU A 153 -0.79 2.39 7.83
CA GLU A 153 -0.32 1.90 6.52
C GLU A 153 -0.28 3.01 5.45
N ALA A 154 0.36 4.12 5.79
CA ALA A 154 0.39 5.34 4.98
C ALA A 154 1.08 5.16 3.62
N ASP A 155 2.12 4.34 3.55
CA ASP A 155 2.76 3.89 2.31
C ASP A 155 1.74 3.22 1.37
N ARG A 156 0.89 2.36 1.95
CA ARG A 156 -0.12 1.64 1.19
C ARG A 156 -1.29 2.52 0.75
N MET A 157 -1.68 3.53 1.53
CA MET A 157 -2.67 4.51 1.08
C MET A 157 -2.19 5.24 -0.19
N LEU A 158 -0.91 5.59 -0.26
CA LEU A 158 -0.32 6.21 -1.44
C LEU A 158 -0.28 5.27 -2.64
N ASP A 159 0.12 4.02 -2.42
CA ASP A 159 0.10 3.00 -3.47
C ASP A 159 -1.28 2.76 -4.07
N MET A 160 -2.34 2.99 -3.29
CA MET A 160 -3.73 2.87 -3.72
C MET A 160 -4.28 4.16 -4.35
N GLY A 161 -3.47 5.21 -4.46
CA GLY A 161 -3.85 6.47 -5.07
C GLY A 161 -4.64 7.41 -4.14
N PHE A 162 -4.68 7.16 -2.83
CA PHE A 162 -5.40 8.02 -1.88
C PHE A 162 -4.61 9.25 -1.44
N ALA A 163 -3.52 9.60 -2.12
CA ALA A 163 -2.65 10.71 -1.72
C ALA A 163 -3.39 12.05 -1.61
N ASP A 164 -4.25 12.35 -2.57
CA ASP A 164 -5.00 13.60 -2.62
C ASP A 164 -6.18 13.59 -1.63
N ASP A 165 -6.87 12.45 -1.50
CA ASP A 165 -7.95 12.26 -0.51
C ASP A 165 -7.44 12.43 0.91
N VAL A 166 -6.29 11.84 1.24
CA VAL A 166 -5.64 11.97 2.54
C VAL A 166 -5.25 13.42 2.81
N GLN A 167 -4.58 14.09 1.86
CA GLN A 167 -4.21 15.50 2.01
C GLN A 167 -5.45 16.38 2.24
N ARG A 168 -6.53 16.12 1.53
CA ARG A 168 -7.78 16.85 1.71
C ARG A 168 -8.38 16.61 3.09
N LEU A 169 -8.49 15.37 3.56
CA LEU A 169 -8.99 15.07 4.91
C LEU A 169 -8.14 15.71 6.01
N VAL A 170 -6.81 15.71 5.85
CA VAL A 170 -5.89 16.38 6.78
C VAL A 170 -6.17 17.89 6.83
N ALA A 171 -6.43 18.52 5.67
CA ALA A 171 -6.73 19.95 5.60
C ALA A 171 -8.05 20.33 6.29
N GLU A 172 -9.04 19.43 6.30
CA GLU A 172 -10.31 19.63 7.04
C GLU A 172 -10.14 19.53 8.56
N CYS A 173 -9.09 18.83 9.02
CA CYS A 173 -8.75 18.71 10.45
C CYS A 173 -7.96 19.95 10.94
N VAL A 174 -8.60 21.12 10.89
CA VAL A 174 -7.95 22.42 11.15
C VAL A 174 -7.46 22.59 12.59
N ASN A 175 -8.14 22.00 13.57
CA ASN A 175 -7.75 22.08 14.98
C ASN A 175 -6.89 20.89 15.44
N ARG A 176 -6.31 20.11 14.50
CA ARG A 176 -5.45 19.00 14.87
C ARG A 176 -4.23 19.50 15.64
N GLN A 177 -3.97 18.87 16.76
CA GLN A 177 -2.81 19.15 17.61
C GLN A 177 -1.73 18.09 17.48
N GLN A 178 -2.12 16.87 17.07
CA GLN A 178 -1.21 15.74 16.94
C GLN A 178 -1.54 14.93 15.70
N THR A 179 -0.51 14.56 14.95
CA THR A 179 -0.59 13.63 13.83
C THR A 179 0.41 12.50 14.01
N MET A 180 -0.07 11.26 13.92
CA MET A 180 0.77 10.07 13.99
C MET A 180 0.66 9.28 12.68
N LEU A 181 1.78 9.09 11.99
CA LEU A 181 1.88 8.36 10.74
C LEU A 181 2.62 7.05 10.96
N PHE A 182 2.00 5.94 10.57
CA PHE A 182 2.55 4.60 10.65
C PHE A 182 2.70 4.01 9.24
N SER A 183 3.89 3.49 8.93
CA SER A 183 4.17 2.80 7.68
C SER A 183 5.03 1.55 7.94
N ALA A 184 4.98 0.59 7.00
CA ALA A 184 5.90 -0.55 7.05
C ALA A 184 7.27 -0.19 6.44
N THR A 185 7.29 0.82 5.58
CA THR A 185 8.45 1.22 4.80
C THR A 185 8.82 2.68 5.04
N THR A 186 10.08 3.04 4.76
CA THR A 186 10.49 4.44 4.70
C THR A 186 9.95 5.17 3.46
N GLY A 187 9.44 4.40 2.49
CA GLY A 187 8.76 4.85 1.28
C GLY A 187 9.62 5.63 0.28
N GLY A 188 9.04 5.83 -0.91
CA GLY A 188 9.61 6.64 -1.99
C GLY A 188 9.50 8.16 -1.76
N SER A 189 9.79 8.95 -2.81
CA SER A 189 9.64 10.42 -2.75
C SER A 189 8.22 10.84 -2.38
N THR A 190 7.20 10.18 -2.92
CA THR A 190 5.79 10.49 -2.65
C THR A 190 5.41 10.36 -1.17
N LEU A 191 5.93 9.35 -0.46
CA LEU A 191 5.68 9.24 0.99
C LEU A 191 6.38 10.35 1.76
N ARG A 192 7.59 10.71 1.36
CA ARG A 192 8.31 11.85 1.95
C ARG A 192 7.57 13.18 1.73
N ASP A 193 7.02 13.39 0.54
CA ASP A 193 6.25 14.58 0.22
C ASP A 193 4.94 14.64 1.03
N MET A 194 4.24 13.51 1.19
CA MET A 194 3.04 13.44 2.03
C MET A 194 3.39 13.70 3.51
N VAL A 195 4.45 13.06 4.02
CA VAL A 195 4.95 13.27 5.39
C VAL A 195 5.20 14.75 5.65
N ALA A 196 5.90 15.44 4.73
CA ALA A 196 6.22 16.85 4.88
C ALA A 196 5.00 17.79 4.87
N LYS A 197 3.89 17.36 4.24
CA LYS A 197 2.63 18.13 4.19
C LYS A 197 1.72 17.89 5.40
N VAL A 198 1.78 16.69 5.97
CA VAL A 198 0.80 16.24 6.96
C VAL A 198 1.32 16.40 8.39
N LEU A 199 2.60 16.12 8.63
CA LEU A 199 3.23 16.16 9.95
C LEU A 199 3.91 17.51 10.20
N ASN A 200 3.97 17.92 11.46
CA ASN A 200 4.65 19.12 11.94
C ASN A 200 5.74 18.77 12.96
N ASN A 201 7.01 18.97 12.60
CA ASN A 201 8.19 18.63 13.43
C ASN A 201 8.10 17.23 14.09
N PRO A 202 7.92 16.14 13.32
CA PRO A 202 7.65 14.82 13.87
C PRO A 202 8.91 14.17 14.46
N GLU A 203 8.71 13.39 15.53
CA GLU A 203 9.70 12.42 15.99
C GLU A 203 9.74 11.21 15.04
N HIS A 204 10.95 10.84 14.62
CA HIS A 204 11.18 9.74 13.70
C HIS A 204 11.56 8.47 14.46
N LEU A 205 10.63 7.51 14.51
CA LEU A 205 10.85 6.23 15.16
C LEU A 205 11.04 5.14 14.12
N GLN A 206 12.24 4.57 14.10
CA GLN A 206 12.57 3.41 13.29
C GLN A 206 12.99 2.28 14.22
N VAL A 207 12.08 1.35 14.45
CA VAL A 207 12.24 0.31 15.49
C VAL A 207 12.98 -0.92 14.95
N ASN A 208 12.88 -1.14 13.63
CA ASN A 208 13.56 -2.23 12.92
C ASN A 208 14.28 -1.67 11.69
N ASN A 209 15.45 -2.22 11.34
CA ASN A 209 15.99 -2.02 9.99
C ASN A 209 15.08 -2.74 8.99
N VAL A 210 15.01 -2.26 7.74
CA VAL A 210 14.22 -2.92 6.68
C VAL A 210 14.65 -4.39 6.50
N SER A 211 15.92 -4.70 6.79
CA SER A 211 16.49 -6.06 6.84
C SER A 211 15.82 -6.96 7.88
N ASP A 212 15.41 -6.40 9.03
CA ASP A 212 14.88 -7.17 10.16
C ASP A 212 13.40 -7.53 9.98
N LEU A 213 12.72 -6.89 9.00
CA LEU A 213 11.31 -7.11 8.70
C LEU A 213 11.02 -8.53 8.16
N ASN A 214 12.05 -9.28 7.79
CA ASN A 214 11.95 -10.58 7.12
C ASN A 214 12.88 -11.65 7.71
N ALA A 215 13.34 -11.50 8.96
CA ALA A 215 14.31 -12.41 9.56
C ALA A 215 13.84 -13.89 9.57
N THR A 216 12.53 -14.13 9.63
CA THR A 216 11.90 -15.47 9.58
C THR A 216 11.63 -15.96 8.15
N THR A 217 11.85 -15.12 7.13
CA THR A 217 11.57 -15.47 5.73
C THR A 217 12.87 -15.75 4.97
N ARG A 218 13.02 -16.99 4.53
CA ARG A 218 14.14 -17.42 3.68
C ARG A 218 13.93 -16.87 2.27
N GLN A 219 14.85 -16.01 1.81
CA GLN A 219 14.73 -15.29 0.55
C GLN A 219 15.71 -15.87 -0.48
N GLN A 220 15.16 -16.46 -1.55
CA GLN A 220 15.89 -17.14 -2.59
C GLN A 220 15.67 -16.50 -3.97
N ILE A 221 16.65 -16.63 -4.86
CA ILE A 221 16.51 -16.35 -6.28
C ILE A 221 16.79 -17.59 -7.12
N VAL A 222 16.04 -17.74 -8.21
CA VAL A 222 16.29 -18.73 -9.26
C VAL A 222 16.39 -18.00 -10.59
N THR A 223 17.48 -18.21 -11.33
CA THR A 223 17.67 -17.57 -12.62
C THR A 223 16.94 -18.32 -13.74
N ALA A 224 16.38 -17.57 -14.68
CA ALA A 224 15.65 -18.09 -15.83
C ALA A 224 16.12 -17.39 -17.11
N ASP A 225 16.09 -18.10 -18.23
CA ASP A 225 16.50 -17.54 -19.53
C ASP A 225 15.48 -16.52 -20.06
N HIS A 226 14.19 -16.87 -19.95
CA HIS A 226 13.04 -16.10 -20.44
C HIS A 226 11.74 -16.51 -19.70
N ASN A 227 10.63 -15.82 -19.98
CA ASN A 227 9.36 -16.04 -19.27
C ASN A 227 8.81 -17.47 -19.36
N VAL A 228 8.94 -18.14 -20.52
CA VAL A 228 8.52 -19.55 -20.64
C VAL A 228 9.34 -20.47 -19.70
N HIS A 229 10.63 -20.16 -19.48
CA HIS A 229 11.45 -20.92 -18.55
C HIS A 229 11.05 -20.59 -17.09
N LYS A 230 10.66 -19.35 -16.78
CA LYS A 230 10.04 -19.03 -15.48
C LYS A 230 8.77 -19.84 -15.22
N GLU A 231 7.92 -20.06 -16.24
CA GLU A 231 6.73 -20.92 -16.12
C GLU A 231 7.11 -22.36 -15.75
N GLN A 232 8.17 -22.92 -16.37
CA GLN A 232 8.67 -24.25 -16.04
C GLN A 232 9.20 -24.33 -14.59
N ILE A 233 9.96 -23.31 -14.16
CA ILE A 233 10.46 -23.22 -12.79
C ILE A 233 9.29 -23.10 -11.79
N LEU A 234 8.29 -22.27 -12.08
CA LEU A 234 7.10 -22.13 -11.24
C LEU A 234 6.40 -23.48 -11.06
N ASN A 235 6.17 -24.21 -12.14
CA ASN A 235 5.52 -25.52 -12.06
C ASN A 235 6.36 -26.53 -11.27
N TRP A 236 7.68 -26.51 -11.43
CA TRP A 236 8.56 -27.36 -10.65
C TRP A 236 8.47 -27.03 -9.16
N LEU A 237 8.49 -25.74 -8.78
CA LEU A 237 8.36 -25.30 -7.39
C LEU A 237 7.02 -25.74 -6.79
N LEU A 238 5.91 -25.54 -7.50
CA LEU A 238 4.58 -25.93 -7.02
C LEU A 238 4.40 -27.46 -6.89
N ALA A 239 5.15 -28.25 -7.67
CA ALA A 239 5.10 -29.70 -7.60
C ALA A 239 6.03 -30.31 -6.53
N ASN A 240 7.15 -29.65 -6.21
CA ASN A 240 8.22 -30.23 -5.38
C ASN A 240 8.39 -29.55 -4.01
N GLU A 241 7.91 -28.31 -3.84
CA GLU A 241 7.92 -27.66 -2.53
C GLU A 241 6.76 -28.11 -1.67
N THR A 242 6.99 -28.17 -0.35
CA THR A 242 5.94 -28.43 0.62
C THR A 242 5.31 -27.11 1.06
N TYR A 243 4.02 -26.94 0.78
CA TYR A 243 3.25 -25.77 1.21
C TYR A 243 1.76 -26.13 1.38
N GLN A 244 1.07 -25.42 2.26
CA GLN A 244 -0.40 -25.44 2.35
C GLN A 244 -0.99 -24.36 1.46
N LYS A 245 -0.41 -23.15 1.51
CA LYS A 245 -0.87 -21.99 0.74
C LYS A 245 0.31 -21.24 0.13
N ALA A 246 0.20 -20.95 -1.16
CA ALA A 246 1.19 -20.19 -1.90
C ALA A 246 0.55 -18.98 -2.61
N ILE A 247 1.34 -17.91 -2.76
CA ILE A 247 0.98 -16.76 -3.59
C ILE A 247 2.02 -16.53 -4.68
N VAL A 248 1.57 -16.31 -5.91
CA VAL A 248 2.39 -16.03 -7.09
C VAL A 248 2.12 -14.59 -7.53
N PHE A 249 3.14 -13.75 -7.44
CA PHE A 249 3.05 -12.34 -7.82
C PHE A 249 3.51 -12.09 -9.25
N THR A 250 2.70 -11.32 -9.98
CA THR A 250 3.00 -10.83 -11.33
C THR A 250 2.80 -9.32 -11.40
N ASN A 251 3.54 -8.65 -12.29
CA ASN A 251 3.51 -7.19 -12.40
C ASN A 251 2.32 -6.67 -13.23
N THR A 252 1.63 -7.54 -13.97
CA THR A 252 0.55 -7.15 -14.90
C THR A 252 -0.64 -8.09 -14.81
N ARG A 253 -1.85 -7.57 -15.09
CA ARG A 253 -3.09 -8.35 -15.10
C ARG A 253 -3.03 -9.49 -16.12
N ALA A 254 -2.56 -9.18 -17.33
CA ALA A 254 -2.40 -10.15 -18.41
C ALA A 254 -1.44 -11.30 -18.04
N ALA A 255 -0.36 -11.01 -17.30
CA ALA A 255 0.52 -12.05 -16.79
C ALA A 255 -0.18 -12.90 -15.71
N ALA A 256 -0.93 -12.27 -14.79
CA ALA A 256 -1.70 -12.98 -13.77
C ALA A 256 -2.69 -13.98 -14.40
N ASP A 257 -3.48 -13.53 -15.38
CA ASP A 257 -4.46 -14.37 -16.09
C ASP A 257 -3.79 -15.50 -16.87
N ARG A 258 -2.66 -15.21 -17.54
CA ARG A 258 -1.88 -16.23 -18.25
C ARG A 258 -1.38 -17.33 -17.31
N ILE A 259 -0.76 -16.95 -16.20
CA ILE A 259 -0.24 -17.91 -15.21
C ILE A 259 -1.39 -18.70 -14.59
N TYR A 260 -2.49 -18.04 -14.22
CA TYR A 260 -3.68 -18.71 -13.73
C TYR A 260 -4.22 -19.75 -14.71
N GLY A 261 -4.40 -19.40 -15.98
CA GLY A 261 -4.88 -20.34 -17.01
C GLY A 261 -3.96 -21.54 -17.18
N ARG A 262 -2.63 -21.34 -17.11
CA ARG A 262 -1.65 -22.43 -17.15
C ARG A 262 -1.75 -23.37 -15.95
N LEU A 263 -1.89 -22.81 -14.75
CA LEU A 263 -2.02 -23.61 -13.52
C LEU A 263 -3.31 -24.43 -13.52
N VAL A 264 -4.43 -23.83 -13.93
CA VAL A 264 -5.72 -24.55 -14.04
C VAL A 264 -5.64 -25.67 -15.08
N ALA A 265 -4.99 -25.44 -16.22
CA ALA A 265 -4.78 -26.48 -17.24
C ALA A 265 -3.87 -27.65 -16.78
N GLN A 266 -3.19 -27.49 -15.65
CA GLN A 266 -2.36 -28.50 -14.99
C GLN A 266 -3.02 -29.04 -13.71
N ASP A 267 -4.34 -28.85 -13.56
CA ASP A 267 -5.16 -29.30 -12.43
C ASP A 267 -4.78 -28.71 -11.06
N TYR A 268 -4.02 -27.60 -11.04
CA TYR A 268 -3.80 -26.87 -9.80
C TYR A 268 -5.06 -26.14 -9.34
N LYS A 269 -5.36 -26.26 -8.05
CA LYS A 269 -6.39 -25.47 -7.37
C LYS A 269 -5.89 -24.03 -7.14
N ALA A 270 -5.96 -23.24 -8.19
CA ALA A 270 -5.54 -21.85 -8.22
C ALA A 270 -6.73 -20.87 -8.28
N PHE A 271 -6.49 -19.62 -7.92
CA PHE A 271 -7.40 -18.50 -8.19
C PHE A 271 -6.58 -17.27 -8.60
N VAL A 272 -7.16 -16.37 -9.40
CA VAL A 272 -6.49 -15.13 -9.84
C VAL A 272 -7.13 -13.89 -9.22
N LEU A 273 -6.31 -12.97 -8.75
CA LEU A 273 -6.74 -11.73 -8.12
C LEU A 273 -6.02 -10.51 -8.72
N HIS A 274 -6.77 -9.69 -9.45
CA HIS A 274 -6.32 -8.41 -9.99
C HIS A 274 -7.45 -7.38 -9.97
N GLY A 275 -7.15 -6.11 -10.24
CA GLY A 275 -8.08 -4.98 -10.07
C GLY A 275 -9.30 -4.92 -11.00
N GLU A 276 -9.49 -5.89 -11.90
CA GLU A 276 -10.71 -6.00 -12.73
C GLU A 276 -11.67 -7.09 -12.23
N LYS A 277 -11.25 -7.90 -11.24
CA LYS A 277 -12.15 -8.82 -10.56
C LYS A 277 -13.12 -8.04 -9.71
N ASP A 278 -14.39 -8.43 -9.73
CA ASP A 278 -15.38 -7.79 -8.89
C ASP A 278 -15.12 -8.09 -7.40
N GLN A 279 -15.73 -7.30 -6.51
CA GLN A 279 -15.54 -7.48 -5.07
C GLN A 279 -16.10 -8.81 -4.55
N LYS A 280 -17.08 -9.42 -5.23
CA LYS A 280 -17.66 -10.70 -4.83
C LYS A 280 -16.68 -11.84 -5.11
N ASP A 281 -16.07 -11.84 -6.29
CA ASP A 281 -15.03 -12.77 -6.72
C ASP A 281 -13.80 -12.65 -5.84
N ARG A 282 -13.39 -11.42 -5.50
CA ARG A 282 -12.29 -11.19 -4.55
C ARG A 282 -12.58 -11.81 -3.19
N LYS A 283 -13.78 -11.59 -2.65
CA LYS A 283 -14.19 -12.18 -1.36
C LYS A 283 -14.23 -13.71 -1.44
N LEU A 284 -14.84 -14.26 -2.50
CA LEU A 284 -14.93 -15.70 -2.72
C LEU A 284 -13.55 -16.37 -2.81
N ALA A 285 -12.59 -15.73 -3.50
CA ALA A 285 -11.22 -16.19 -3.60
C ALA A 285 -10.56 -16.32 -2.23
N ILE A 286 -10.70 -15.27 -1.41
CA ILE A 286 -10.14 -15.20 -0.06
C ILE A 286 -10.80 -16.26 0.82
N ASP A 287 -12.13 -16.38 0.79
CA ASP A 287 -12.87 -17.34 1.59
C ASP A 287 -12.48 -18.79 1.23
N ARG A 288 -12.34 -19.09 -0.07
CA ARG A 288 -11.87 -20.40 -0.54
C ARG A 288 -10.42 -20.70 -0.15
N LEU A 289 -9.54 -19.69 -0.17
CA LEU A 289 -8.15 -19.83 0.26
C LEU A 289 -8.06 -20.05 1.78
N LYS A 290 -8.89 -19.35 2.57
CA LYS A 290 -8.99 -19.55 4.03
C LYS A 290 -9.51 -20.95 4.36
N ALA A 291 -10.52 -21.43 3.63
CA ALA A 291 -11.10 -22.76 3.80
C ALA A 291 -10.27 -23.91 3.20
N GLY A 292 -9.14 -23.63 2.54
CA GLY A 292 -8.29 -24.65 1.90
C GLY A 292 -8.84 -25.23 0.58
N GLY A 293 -9.94 -24.68 0.05
CA GLY A 293 -10.49 -25.05 -1.25
C GLY A 293 -9.63 -24.61 -2.43
N VAL A 294 -8.81 -23.57 -2.23
CA VAL A 294 -7.76 -23.09 -3.15
C VAL A 294 -6.43 -23.13 -2.39
N LYS A 295 -5.37 -23.59 -3.04
CA LYS A 295 -4.01 -23.62 -2.46
C LYS A 295 -3.08 -22.55 -3.02
N ILE A 296 -3.38 -22.04 -4.22
CA ILE A 296 -2.51 -21.10 -4.93
C ILE A 296 -3.30 -19.85 -5.30
N LEU A 297 -2.77 -18.67 -4.95
CA LEU A 297 -3.30 -17.39 -5.41
C LEU A 297 -2.33 -16.75 -6.38
N VAL A 298 -2.79 -16.38 -7.58
CA VAL A 298 -2.02 -15.59 -8.54
C VAL A 298 -2.50 -14.14 -8.45
N ALA A 299 -1.62 -13.19 -8.15
CA ALA A 299 -2.05 -11.82 -7.89
C ALA A 299 -1.12 -10.74 -8.45
N THR A 300 -1.68 -9.54 -8.63
CA THR A 300 -0.90 -8.29 -8.80
C THR A 300 -0.78 -7.56 -7.46
N ASP A 301 0.23 -6.70 -7.32
CA ASP A 301 0.50 -5.96 -6.08
C ASP A 301 -0.71 -5.20 -5.54
N VAL A 302 -1.39 -4.45 -6.40
CA VAL A 302 -2.57 -3.66 -6.04
C VAL A 302 -3.68 -4.53 -5.47
N ALA A 303 -3.88 -5.71 -6.05
CA ALA A 303 -4.97 -6.58 -5.66
C ALA A 303 -4.62 -7.44 -4.43
N ALA A 304 -3.32 -7.70 -4.23
CA ALA A 304 -2.82 -8.43 -3.07
C ALA A 304 -2.62 -7.56 -1.82
N ARG A 305 -2.54 -6.24 -2.00
CA ARG A 305 -2.49 -5.26 -0.90
C ARG A 305 -3.73 -5.44 -0.01
N GLY A 306 -3.49 -5.81 1.26
CA GLY A 306 -4.52 -6.05 2.28
C GLY A 306 -5.27 -7.34 2.13
N LEU A 307 -4.71 -8.29 1.38
CA LEU A 307 -5.05 -9.68 1.61
C LEU A 307 -4.71 -10.01 3.06
N ASP A 308 -5.76 -10.05 3.88
CA ASP A 308 -5.77 -10.63 5.22
C ASP A 308 -5.85 -12.15 5.10
N VAL A 309 -4.82 -12.73 4.48
CA VAL A 309 -4.65 -14.17 4.34
C VAL A 309 -3.45 -14.52 5.22
N ASP A 310 -3.74 -14.79 6.48
CA ASP A 310 -2.71 -15.28 7.40
C ASP A 310 -2.22 -16.67 6.98
N GLY A 311 -0.93 -16.91 7.21
CA GLY A 311 -0.31 -18.22 7.03
C GLY A 311 -0.15 -18.64 5.57
N LEU A 312 0.42 -17.77 4.71
CA LEU A 312 1.00 -18.24 3.45
C LEU A 312 2.39 -18.81 3.75
N ASP A 313 2.66 -20.02 3.30
CA ASP A 313 3.95 -20.69 3.53
C ASP A 313 4.99 -20.26 2.48
N MET A 314 4.51 -19.96 1.27
CA MET A 314 5.37 -19.69 0.13
C MET A 314 4.90 -18.48 -0.70
N VAL A 315 5.84 -17.57 -0.98
CA VAL A 315 5.68 -16.44 -1.88
C VAL A 315 6.59 -16.64 -3.09
N ILE A 316 6.02 -16.62 -4.29
CA ILE A 316 6.76 -16.70 -5.55
C ILE A 316 6.62 -15.37 -6.30
N ASN A 317 7.72 -14.63 -6.43
CA ASN A 317 7.79 -13.48 -7.31
C ASN A 317 8.10 -13.96 -8.74
N PHE A 318 7.06 -14.20 -9.54
CA PHE A 318 7.23 -14.55 -10.95
C PHE A 318 7.87 -13.39 -11.72
N ASP A 319 7.37 -12.17 -11.49
CA ASP A 319 8.03 -10.94 -11.93
C ASP A 319 8.68 -10.25 -10.73
N MET A 320 9.87 -9.68 -10.92
CA MET A 320 10.52 -8.91 -9.86
C MET A 320 9.73 -7.61 -9.60
N PRO A 321 9.46 -7.24 -8.33
CA PRO A 321 8.83 -5.97 -7.99
C PRO A 321 9.69 -4.78 -8.42
N ARG A 322 9.05 -3.62 -8.58
CA ARG A 322 9.68 -2.40 -9.12
C ARG A 322 10.45 -1.61 -8.07
N SER A 323 10.16 -1.84 -6.79
CA SER A 323 10.84 -1.18 -5.66
C SER A 323 11.14 -2.18 -4.53
N GLY A 324 12.06 -1.80 -3.64
CA GLY A 324 12.32 -2.59 -2.43
C GLY A 324 11.14 -2.59 -1.46
N ASP A 325 10.36 -1.51 -1.41
CA ASP A 325 9.12 -1.44 -0.62
C ASP A 325 8.10 -2.48 -1.07
N GLU A 326 7.85 -2.55 -2.39
CA GLU A 326 6.94 -3.53 -2.98
C GLU A 326 7.43 -4.96 -2.72
N TYR A 327 8.74 -5.21 -2.80
CA TYR A 327 9.32 -6.50 -2.43
C TYR A 327 9.01 -6.89 -0.99
N VAL A 328 9.26 -6.00 -0.02
CA VAL A 328 8.96 -6.24 1.41
C VAL A 328 7.49 -6.54 1.61
N HIS A 329 6.59 -5.82 0.93
CA HIS A 329 5.15 -6.08 1.03
C HIS A 329 4.71 -7.43 0.46
N ARG A 330 5.37 -7.91 -0.59
CA ARG A 330 5.11 -9.23 -1.17
C ARG A 330 5.58 -10.33 -0.25
N ILE A 331 6.82 -10.25 0.25
CA ILE A 331 7.37 -11.32 1.09
C ILE A 331 6.82 -11.30 2.51
N GLY A 332 6.37 -10.14 3.03
CA GLY A 332 5.63 -10.02 4.29
C GLY A 332 4.22 -10.65 4.27
N ARG A 333 3.86 -11.36 3.18
CA ARG A 333 2.70 -12.24 3.11
C ARG A 333 2.99 -13.62 3.72
N THR A 334 4.25 -14.02 3.82
CA THR A 334 4.72 -15.20 4.54
C THR A 334 5.46 -14.81 5.82
N GLY A 335 5.91 -15.78 6.62
CA GLY A 335 6.75 -15.54 7.79
C GLY A 335 6.06 -14.85 8.98
N ARG A 336 4.72 -14.91 9.05
CA ARG A 336 3.91 -14.23 10.09
C ARG A 336 3.76 -15.07 11.36
N ALA A 337 3.55 -14.38 12.49
CA ALA A 337 3.29 -14.99 13.80
C ALA A 337 4.38 -15.97 14.29
N GLY A 338 5.64 -15.72 13.91
CA GLY A 338 6.79 -16.53 14.33
C GLY A 338 7.03 -17.79 13.49
N ASN A 339 6.21 -18.06 12.46
CA ASN A 339 6.45 -19.15 11.52
C ASN A 339 7.55 -18.79 10.51
N ASP A 340 8.25 -19.80 10.02
CA ASP A 340 9.17 -19.67 8.89
C ASP A 340 8.39 -19.43 7.59
N GLY A 341 8.96 -18.60 6.70
CA GLY A 341 8.43 -18.33 5.38
C GLY A 341 9.44 -18.59 4.27
N LEU A 342 8.95 -18.94 3.07
CA LEU A 342 9.79 -19.09 1.89
C LEU A 342 9.40 -18.07 0.81
N ALA A 343 10.35 -17.23 0.40
CA ALA A 343 10.18 -16.28 -0.69
C ALA A 343 11.15 -16.58 -1.83
N ILE A 344 10.64 -16.93 -3.02
CA ILE A 344 11.45 -17.27 -4.19
C ILE A 344 11.18 -16.24 -5.29
N SER A 345 12.23 -15.61 -5.82
CA SER A 345 12.11 -14.67 -6.94
C SER A 345 12.75 -15.21 -8.22
N LEU A 346 12.00 -15.19 -9.32
CA LEU A 346 12.44 -15.69 -10.62
C LEU A 346 13.09 -14.55 -11.41
N ILE A 347 14.38 -14.69 -11.72
CA ILE A 347 15.20 -13.60 -12.27
C ILE A 347 15.59 -13.91 -13.72
N CYS A 348 15.09 -13.13 -14.67
CA CYS A 348 15.62 -13.12 -16.04
C CYS A 348 16.56 -11.94 -16.29
N HIS A 349 17.04 -11.83 -17.52
CA HIS A 349 17.92 -10.74 -17.98
C HIS A 349 17.38 -9.34 -17.63
N GLY A 350 16.07 -9.12 -17.78
CA GLY A 350 15.43 -7.83 -17.48
C GLY A 350 15.32 -7.52 -15.98
N ASP A 351 15.29 -8.55 -15.14
CA ASP A 351 15.04 -8.42 -13.71
C ASP A 351 16.32 -8.17 -12.90
N TRP A 352 17.50 -8.54 -13.43
CA TRP A 352 18.75 -8.52 -12.65
C TRP A 352 19.05 -7.16 -12.01
N ASN A 353 18.85 -6.07 -12.76
CA ASN A 353 19.12 -4.73 -12.25
C ASN A 353 18.11 -4.28 -11.19
N LEU A 354 16.87 -4.76 -11.27
CA LEU A 354 15.85 -4.53 -10.24
C LEU A 354 16.21 -5.30 -8.99
N MET A 355 16.49 -6.60 -9.12
CA MET A 355 16.96 -7.48 -8.04
C MET A 355 18.16 -6.88 -7.30
N SER A 356 19.20 -6.46 -8.02
CA SER A 356 20.38 -5.82 -7.42
C SER A 356 20.09 -4.47 -6.75
N SER A 357 19.07 -3.73 -7.22
CA SER A 357 18.65 -2.49 -6.54
C SER A 357 17.93 -2.79 -5.24
N ILE A 358 17.15 -3.88 -5.21
CA ILE A 358 16.41 -4.34 -4.03
C ILE A 358 17.37 -4.90 -2.98
N GLU A 359 18.33 -5.75 -3.35
CA GLU A 359 19.38 -6.22 -2.42
C GLU A 359 20.08 -5.06 -1.70
N ARG A 360 20.41 -3.99 -2.45
CA ARG A 360 21.02 -2.79 -1.86
C ARG A 360 20.07 -2.02 -0.94
N TYR A 361 18.80 -1.92 -1.32
CA TYR A 361 17.78 -1.27 -0.50
C TYR A 361 17.61 -2.00 0.84
N LEU A 362 17.55 -3.33 0.79
CA LEU A 362 17.42 -4.20 1.96
C LEU A 362 18.74 -4.34 2.74
N LYS A 363 19.87 -3.97 2.14
CA LYS A 363 21.23 -4.26 2.64
C LYS A 363 21.44 -5.76 2.91
N GLN A 364 20.87 -6.61 2.06
CA GLN A 364 20.90 -8.07 2.16
C GLN A 364 21.19 -8.68 0.79
N SER A 365 21.93 -9.80 0.76
CA SER A 365 22.05 -10.65 -0.44
C SER A 365 21.03 -11.77 -0.43
N PHE A 366 20.47 -12.10 -1.59
CA PHE A 366 19.56 -13.24 -1.73
C PHE A 366 20.33 -14.56 -1.89
N GLU A 367 19.78 -15.63 -1.31
CA GLU A 367 20.31 -16.98 -1.49
C GLU A 367 20.09 -17.42 -2.94
N ARG A 368 21.15 -17.88 -3.62
CA ARG A 368 21.03 -18.36 -5.00
C ARG A 368 20.69 -19.84 -5.02
N ARG A 369 19.54 -20.18 -5.58
CA ARG A 369 19.10 -21.55 -5.73
C ARG A 369 19.19 -22.00 -7.19
N THR A 370 19.77 -23.18 -7.40
CA THR A 370 19.78 -23.85 -8.70
C THR A 370 18.93 -25.11 -8.61
N ILE A 371 17.95 -25.23 -9.50
CA ILE A 371 17.12 -26.43 -9.65
C ILE A 371 17.70 -27.20 -10.84
N LYS A 372 18.13 -28.45 -10.64
CA LYS A 372 18.92 -29.19 -11.64
C LYS A 372 18.06 -29.56 -12.86
N GLU A 373 16.81 -29.90 -12.62
CA GLU A 373 15.81 -30.40 -13.57
C GLU A 373 15.35 -29.32 -14.55
N VAL A 374 15.36 -28.07 -14.11
CA VAL A 374 14.98 -26.87 -14.90
C VAL A 374 16.11 -25.86 -14.88
N LYS A 375 17.36 -26.32 -15.04
CA LYS A 375 18.51 -25.43 -15.04
C LYS A 375 18.60 -24.67 -16.36
N GLY A 376 18.57 -23.35 -16.29
CA GLY A 376 18.77 -22.46 -17.43
C GLY A 376 20.22 -22.23 -17.80
N THR A 377 20.43 -21.57 -18.94
CA THR A 377 21.77 -21.14 -19.39
C THR A 377 22.18 -19.82 -18.73
N TYR A 378 21.21 -18.98 -18.39
CA TYR A 378 21.42 -17.70 -17.73
C TYR A 378 21.70 -17.88 -16.22
N THR A 379 22.86 -17.43 -15.78
CA THR A 379 23.28 -17.43 -14.36
C THR A 379 23.56 -16.02 -13.83
N GLY A 380 23.15 -15.00 -14.57
CA GLY A 380 23.49 -13.59 -14.31
C GLY A 380 24.46 -12.97 -15.32
N PRO A 381 24.63 -11.64 -15.29
CA PRO A 381 25.58 -10.93 -16.13
C PRO A 381 27.02 -11.28 -15.75
N LYS A 382 27.86 -11.50 -16.77
CA LYS A 382 29.30 -11.82 -16.61
C LYS A 382 30.10 -10.71 -15.90
N LYS A 383 29.67 -9.46 -16.02
CA LYS A 383 30.30 -8.29 -15.38
C LYS A 383 29.24 -7.44 -14.69
N VAL A 384 29.48 -7.14 -13.42
CA VAL A 384 28.66 -6.25 -12.60
C VAL A 384 29.45 -5.03 -12.17
N LYS A 385 28.76 -3.91 -11.97
CA LYS A 385 29.32 -2.70 -11.35
C LYS A 385 29.50 -2.93 -9.85
N ALA A 386 30.18 -2.02 -9.13
CA ALA A 386 30.21 -2.01 -7.66
C ALA A 386 28.81 -1.99 -7.03
N SER A 387 27.84 -1.45 -7.77
CA SER A 387 26.44 -1.45 -7.39
C SER A 387 25.74 -2.83 -7.55
N GLY A 388 26.37 -3.84 -8.14
CA GLY A 388 25.77 -5.15 -8.45
C GLY A 388 24.95 -5.18 -9.75
N LYS A 389 24.65 -4.00 -10.33
CA LYS A 389 23.95 -3.88 -11.61
C LYS A 389 24.82 -4.39 -12.76
N ALA A 390 24.17 -4.96 -13.78
CA ALA A 390 24.84 -5.41 -15.00
C ALA A 390 25.61 -4.25 -15.66
N VAL A 391 26.84 -4.51 -16.08
CA VAL A 391 27.58 -3.57 -16.93
C VAL A 391 26.92 -3.60 -18.32
N GLY A 392 26.34 -2.47 -18.72
CA GLY A 392 25.80 -2.34 -20.07
C GLY A 392 26.90 -2.59 -21.09
N VAL A 393 26.66 -3.52 -22.02
CA VAL A 393 27.55 -3.70 -23.16
C VAL A 393 27.49 -2.39 -23.96
N LYS A 394 28.58 -1.62 -23.99
CA LYS A 394 28.72 -0.52 -24.95
C LYS A 394 28.52 -1.13 -26.33
N LYS A 395 27.36 -0.91 -26.97
CA LYS A 395 27.24 -1.15 -28.40
C LYS A 395 28.34 -0.33 -29.06
N LYS A 396 29.35 -0.99 -29.61
CA LYS A 396 30.36 -0.37 -30.46
C LYS A 396 29.55 0.35 -31.56
N LYS A 397 29.54 1.68 -31.56
CA LYS A 397 29.08 2.43 -32.73
C LYS A 397 29.98 1.95 -33.86
N VAL A 398 29.40 1.23 -34.81
CA VAL A 398 30.07 0.98 -36.08
C VAL A 398 29.99 2.31 -36.80
N ASP A 399 31.12 3.02 -36.85
CA ASP A 399 31.23 4.24 -37.64
C ASP A 399 31.02 3.87 -39.10
N ALA A 400 29.86 4.23 -39.64
CA ALA A 400 29.63 4.21 -41.07
C ALA A 400 30.48 5.34 -41.69
N LYS A 401 31.66 4.97 -42.20
CA LYS A 401 32.40 5.80 -43.16
C LYS A 401 31.54 5.95 -44.42
N GLY A 402 30.94 7.13 -44.57
CA GLY A 402 30.29 7.58 -45.80
C GLY A 402 30.64 9.05 -46.03
N ASP A 403 31.40 9.29 -47.09
CA ASP A 403 31.89 10.58 -47.56
C ASP A 403 30.89 11.74 -47.45
N LYS A 404 31.30 12.84 -46.82
CA LYS A 404 30.68 14.16 -47.03
C LYS A 404 31.74 15.21 -47.32
N LYS A 405 31.74 15.65 -48.58
CA LYS A 405 32.41 16.84 -49.09
C LYS A 405 31.98 18.10 -48.32
N LYS A 406 32.96 18.99 -48.16
CA LYS A 406 32.93 20.34 -47.58
C LYS A 406 31.81 21.22 -48.15
N ALA A 407 31.22 22.07 -47.29
CA ALA A 407 30.82 23.43 -47.68
C ALA A 407 30.90 24.38 -46.46
N GLY A 408 31.39 25.60 -46.73
CA GLY A 408 31.93 26.56 -45.78
C GLY A 408 30.95 27.22 -44.81
N ALA A 409 31.53 27.80 -43.76
CA ALA A 409 30.92 28.65 -42.76
C ALA A 409 30.45 30.01 -43.34
N LYS A 410 29.35 30.55 -42.81
CA LYS A 410 29.13 32.00 -42.66
C LYS A 410 28.30 32.31 -41.40
N SER A 411 28.76 33.34 -40.70
CA SER A 411 28.31 33.93 -39.44
C SER A 411 27.06 34.82 -39.59
N PRO A 412 26.47 35.33 -38.48
CA PRO A 412 25.05 35.64 -38.35
C PRO A 412 24.71 37.14 -38.36
N THR A 413 23.46 37.51 -38.69
CA THR A 413 22.93 38.85 -38.36
C THR A 413 21.41 38.89 -38.08
N LYS A 414 21.11 39.17 -36.80
CA LYS A 414 20.09 40.05 -36.19
C LYS A 414 18.61 40.08 -36.65
N ARG A 415 17.76 39.84 -35.64
CA ARG A 415 16.62 40.66 -35.11
C ARG A 415 15.40 40.89 -36.04
N LYS A 416 14.14 40.96 -35.60
CA LYS A 416 13.38 40.72 -34.35
C LYS A 416 11.90 41.07 -34.69
N ILE A 417 10.92 40.49 -33.96
CA ILE A 417 9.53 41.00 -33.69
C ILE A 417 8.55 40.86 -34.90
N ALA A 418 7.27 40.49 -34.82
CA ALA A 418 6.24 40.43 -33.77
C ALA A 418 5.14 39.38 -34.09
N ASN A 419 4.46 38.92 -33.03
CA ASN A 419 3.05 38.52 -32.85
C ASN A 419 2.17 37.97 -34.01
N ARG A 420 1.61 36.79 -33.72
CA ARG A 420 0.34 36.14 -34.15
C ARG A 420 -0.90 37.07 -34.18
N PRO A 421 -2.11 36.62 -34.60
CA PRO A 421 -2.52 35.46 -35.45
C PRO A 421 -3.65 35.80 -36.47
N LYS A 422 -3.96 34.90 -37.42
CA LYS A 422 -5.33 34.69 -37.96
C LYS A 422 -5.46 33.25 -38.49
N THR A 423 -6.43 32.52 -37.96
CA THR A 423 -6.89 31.21 -38.45
C THR A 423 -8.25 31.42 -39.08
N ASP A 424 -8.36 31.11 -40.37
CA ASP A 424 -9.64 30.95 -41.05
C ASP A 424 -9.99 29.47 -41.22
N ASN A 425 -11.30 29.26 -41.22
CA ASN A 425 -12.06 28.03 -41.24
C ASN A 425 -11.66 27.05 -42.36
N LEU A 426 -11.63 25.75 -42.01
CA LEU A 426 -12.11 24.69 -42.89
C LEU A 426 -12.85 23.65 -42.05
N SER A 427 -14.15 23.56 -42.30
CA SER A 427 -15.07 22.52 -41.84
C SER A 427 -14.93 21.29 -42.73
N LEU A 428 -14.94 20.09 -42.14
CA LEU A 428 -15.45 18.87 -42.77
C LEU A 428 -16.07 17.95 -41.70
N VAL A 429 -17.23 17.42 -42.07
CA VAL A 429 -18.31 16.89 -41.24
C VAL A 429 -18.06 15.44 -40.83
N SER A 430 -18.37 15.11 -39.57
CA SER A 430 -18.52 13.75 -39.06
C SER A 430 -19.95 13.26 -39.30
N LYS A 431 -20.10 12.04 -39.84
CA LYS A 431 -21.36 11.30 -39.92
C LYS A 431 -21.61 10.52 -38.63
N ASP A 432 -22.88 10.56 -38.23
CA ASP A 432 -23.63 9.60 -37.41
C ASP A 432 -23.15 9.39 -35.95
N GLY A 433 -23.91 9.67 -34.89
CA GLY A 433 -25.32 9.99 -34.73
C GLY A 433 -25.72 9.52 -33.34
N MET A 434 -25.92 10.45 -32.41
CA MET A 434 -26.71 10.35 -31.16
C MET A 434 -26.51 11.66 -30.39
N ALA A 435 -27.43 12.61 -30.56
CA ALA A 435 -27.45 13.89 -29.84
C ALA A 435 -28.34 13.80 -28.58
N PRO A 436 -28.10 14.63 -27.55
CA PRO A 436 -28.69 14.51 -26.22
C PRO A 436 -30.02 15.27 -26.06
N LEU A 437 -30.84 14.82 -25.11
CA LEU A 437 -32.11 15.44 -24.67
C LEU A 437 -31.90 16.89 -24.16
N LYS A 438 -32.70 17.84 -24.70
CA LYS A 438 -32.77 19.24 -24.25
C LYS A 438 -33.60 19.38 -22.96
N ARG A 439 -33.08 20.09 -21.95
CA ARG A 439 -33.87 20.70 -20.86
C ARG A 439 -34.30 22.13 -21.24
N ARG A 440 -35.57 22.44 -20.98
CA ARG A 440 -36.23 23.75 -21.19
C ARG A 440 -35.75 24.74 -20.12
N LYS A 441 -35.45 26.00 -20.50
CA LYS A 441 -35.17 27.11 -19.57
C LYS A 441 -36.49 27.69 -19.01
N PRO A 442 -36.50 28.26 -17.79
CA PRO A 442 -37.65 28.95 -17.22
C PRO A 442 -37.76 30.40 -17.75
N GLU A 443 -39.01 30.86 -17.91
CA GLU A 443 -39.36 32.25 -18.24
C GLU A 443 -39.15 33.19 -17.04
N ALA A 444 -38.74 34.43 -17.33
CA ALA A 444 -38.59 35.52 -16.38
C ALA A 444 -39.96 36.16 -16.06
N PRO A 445 -40.13 36.84 -14.91
CA PRO A 445 -41.42 37.32 -14.45
C PRO A 445 -41.81 38.63 -15.15
N ALA A 446 -43.10 38.79 -15.45
CA ALA A 446 -43.72 40.07 -15.76
C ALA A 446 -44.42 40.61 -14.51
N ALA A 447 -44.25 41.91 -14.28
CA ALA A 447 -44.84 42.66 -13.18
C ALA A 447 -46.34 42.93 -13.41
N GLU A 448 -47.14 42.72 -12.38
CA GLU A 448 -48.08 43.69 -11.78
C GLU A 448 -48.42 43.25 -10.34
#